data_AF-A0A024USG3-F1
#
_entry.id   AF-A0A024USG3-F1
#
_cell.length_a   1.000
_cell.length_b   1.000
_cell.length_c   1.000
_cell.angle_alpha   90.00
_cell.angle_beta   90.00
_cell.angle_gamma   90.00
#
_symmetry.space_group_name_H-M   'P 1'
#
loop_
_entity.id
_entity.type
_entity.pdbx_description
1 polymer ?
#
loop_
_entity_poly.entity_id
_entity_poly.type
_entity_poly.pdbx_seq_one_letter_code
_entity_poly.pdbx_strand_id
1 'polypeptide(L)'
;MSWYACSNPACRHLDGPPRAVHITNGPPRCTEYAAECVGCRRRSVPCECCRTLISLDSMRDGVVMCQLCGFCTVLDVDLRAFLFSPPLPFEAAMRNEVSAVHDQRQHASQASAIVEEEPLQPDSKRQKVIDDDSPRSLEGVWTSARLPLTEKALPFTSSSLGMLKLLQGPNFAQHEVDALSDTLLQFLHHRHILVKLQDELHDLEQLHRHFSLRQKTVSAFVVECTALQIRRLRATFDRVATPYCRVVGIATHHLRELLREAREIGHAAVDTKTTPSTSDAMTSTSLRSRRRKNFQERQGTVAAALLTPPKARPHPSDLLLTEKIQLWWRVAHSVATVCAGRPRHSIV
;
A
#
# COMPACT_ATOMS: atom_id res chain seq x y z
N MET A 1 13.95 17.05 1.03
CA MET A 1 13.15 15.88 1.43
C MET A 1 12.63 15.21 0.17
N SER A 2 12.85 13.91 -0.04
CA SER A 2 12.30 13.20 -1.21
C SER A 2 10.89 12.74 -0.88
N TRP A 3 9.89 13.38 -1.48
CA TRP A 3 8.48 13.00 -1.36
C TRP A 3 8.21 11.66 -2.05
N TYR A 4 7.12 10.99 -1.70
CA TYR A 4 6.71 9.78 -2.41
C TYR A 4 6.44 10.07 -3.88
N ALA A 5 7.15 9.38 -4.78
CA ALA A 5 7.01 9.59 -6.21
C ALA A 5 5.70 8.99 -6.74
N CYS A 6 4.98 9.76 -7.56
CA CYS A 6 3.84 9.24 -8.31
C CYS A 6 4.31 8.17 -9.30
N SER A 7 3.52 7.10 -9.45
CA SER A 7 3.77 6.06 -10.45
C SER A 7 3.60 6.56 -11.89
N ASN A 8 2.88 7.67 -12.11
CA ASN A 8 2.76 8.30 -13.42
C ASN A 8 4.06 9.05 -13.79
N PRO A 9 4.75 8.68 -14.89
CA PRO A 9 5.98 9.35 -15.32
C PRO A 9 5.82 10.86 -15.51
N ALA A 10 4.65 11.30 -16.01
CA ALA A 10 4.36 12.72 -16.26
C ALA A 10 4.33 13.58 -14.99
N CYS A 11 4.19 12.97 -13.81
CA CYS A 11 4.10 13.69 -12.54
C CYS A 11 5.42 13.71 -11.76
N ARG A 12 6.50 13.13 -12.28
CA ARG A 12 7.78 13.00 -11.57
C ARG A 12 8.53 14.31 -11.37
N HIS A 13 8.24 15.31 -12.21
CA HIS A 13 8.87 16.63 -12.19
C HIS A 13 8.06 17.69 -11.44
N LEU A 14 6.94 17.31 -10.83
CA LEU A 14 6.10 18.27 -10.12
C LEU A 14 6.63 18.49 -8.71
N ASP A 15 6.98 19.74 -8.43
CA ASP A 15 7.41 20.19 -7.11
C ASP A 15 6.19 20.33 -6.18
N GLY A 16 5.87 19.24 -5.47
CA GLY A 16 4.88 19.27 -4.41
C GLY A 16 4.65 17.91 -3.75
N PRO A 17 4.50 17.85 -2.42
CA PRO A 17 4.16 16.61 -1.76
C PRO A 17 2.74 16.14 -2.15
N PRO A 18 2.49 14.82 -2.17
CA PRO A 18 1.14 14.31 -2.32
C PRO A 18 0.25 14.73 -1.14
N ARG A 19 -1.03 14.99 -1.42
CA ARG A 19 -2.00 15.48 -0.43
C ARG A 19 -2.72 14.32 0.24
N ALA A 20 -2.89 14.35 1.55
CA ALA A 20 -3.83 13.42 2.19
C ALA A 20 -5.28 13.81 1.83
N VAL A 21 -6.09 12.84 1.40
CA VAL A 21 -7.50 13.05 1.05
C VAL A 21 -8.39 11.97 1.64
N HIS A 22 -9.63 12.35 1.98
CA HIS A 22 -10.67 11.41 2.40
C HIS A 22 -11.34 10.77 1.16
N ILE A 23 -11.57 9.46 1.20
CA ILE A 23 -12.20 8.71 0.12
C ILE A 23 -13.71 8.59 0.40
N THR A 24 -14.52 9.48 -0.17
CA THR A 24 -15.98 9.48 0.05
C THR A 24 -16.73 8.39 -0.72
N ASN A 25 -16.20 7.97 -1.87
CA ASN A 25 -16.84 7.01 -2.79
C ASN A 25 -15.95 5.77 -3.02
N GLY A 26 -15.21 5.36 -1.98
CA GLY A 26 -14.39 4.16 -2.04
C GLY A 26 -15.24 2.89 -1.98
N PRO A 27 -14.69 1.73 -2.37
CA PRO A 27 -15.32 0.46 -2.04
C PRO A 27 -15.55 0.40 -0.52
N PRO A 28 -16.72 -0.08 -0.09
CA PRO A 28 -17.05 -0.14 1.33
C PRO A 28 -15.99 -0.97 2.06
N ARG A 29 -15.65 -0.56 3.30
CA ARG A 29 -14.73 -1.27 4.21
C ARG A 29 -13.25 -1.29 3.78
N CYS A 30 -12.84 -0.47 2.81
CA CYS A 30 -11.42 -0.21 2.51
C CYS A 30 -10.90 1.04 3.24
N THR A 31 -9.59 1.33 3.13
CA THR A 31 -8.97 2.55 3.71
C THR A 31 -9.80 3.81 3.45
N GLU A 32 -9.99 4.61 4.50
CA GLU A 32 -10.75 5.88 4.45
C GLU A 32 -9.93 7.03 3.85
N TYR A 33 -8.61 6.87 3.81
CA TYR A 33 -7.66 7.92 3.43
C TYR A 33 -6.72 7.45 2.32
N ALA A 34 -6.34 8.38 1.45
CA ALA A 34 -5.37 8.16 0.37
C ALA A 34 -4.47 9.36 0.16
N ALA A 35 -3.38 9.13 -0.55
CA ALA A 35 -2.51 10.14 -1.12
C ALA A 35 -3.01 10.55 -2.51
N GLU A 36 -3.34 11.82 -2.72
CA GLU A 36 -3.66 12.38 -4.03
C GLU A 36 -2.42 13.05 -4.63
N CYS A 37 -2.06 12.63 -5.84
CA CYS A 37 -0.99 13.29 -6.60
C CYS A 37 -1.45 14.68 -7.06
N VAL A 38 -0.63 15.70 -6.80
CA VAL A 38 -0.92 17.10 -7.18
C VAL A 38 -1.07 17.27 -8.69
N GLY A 39 -0.29 16.51 -9.48
CA GLY A 39 -0.33 16.56 -10.94
C GLY A 39 -1.53 15.88 -11.56
N CYS A 40 -1.58 14.56 -11.43
CA CYS A 40 -2.59 13.75 -12.12
C CYS A 40 -3.86 13.50 -11.30
N ARG A 41 -3.95 14.00 -10.07
CA ARG A 41 -5.10 13.79 -9.15
C ARG A 41 -5.43 12.33 -8.86
N ARG A 42 -4.55 11.40 -9.24
CA ARG A 42 -4.72 9.98 -8.94
C ARG A 42 -4.57 9.73 -7.45
N ARG A 43 -5.48 8.93 -6.92
CA ARG A 43 -5.47 8.49 -5.53
C ARG A 43 -4.62 7.23 -5.41
N SER A 44 -3.73 7.24 -4.45
CA SER A 44 -2.74 6.20 -4.25
C SER A 44 -2.55 5.94 -2.76
N VAL A 45 -1.97 4.78 -2.44
CA VAL A 45 -1.51 4.47 -1.08
C VAL A 45 0.00 4.25 -1.10
N PRO A 46 0.72 4.67 -0.05
CA PRO A 46 2.15 4.43 0.02
C PRO A 46 2.40 2.94 0.28
N CYS A 47 3.29 2.35 -0.52
CA CYS A 47 3.79 1.01 -0.27
C CYS A 47 4.53 0.96 1.07
N GLU A 48 4.16 0.06 1.97
CA GLU A 48 4.78 -0.06 3.29
C GLU A 48 6.25 -0.51 3.22
N CYS A 49 6.61 -1.23 2.15
CA CYS A 49 7.97 -1.70 1.90
C CYS A 49 8.85 -0.65 1.20
N CYS A 50 8.52 -0.30 -0.04
CA CYS A 50 9.38 0.54 -0.89
C CYS A 50 8.91 1.99 -0.99
N ARG A 51 7.86 2.37 -0.25
CA ARG A 51 7.34 3.75 -0.20
C ARG A 51 6.77 4.28 -1.52
N THR A 52 6.74 3.50 -2.59
CA THR A 52 6.13 3.94 -3.85
C THR A 52 4.63 4.14 -3.72
N LEU A 53 4.07 5.18 -4.36
CA LEU A 53 2.63 5.38 -4.44
C LEU A 53 1.98 4.35 -5.39
N ILE A 54 1.15 3.47 -4.83
CA ILE A 54 0.40 2.46 -5.54
C ILE A 54 -0.98 3.02 -5.88
N SER A 55 -1.34 3.07 -7.16
CA SER A 55 -2.65 3.59 -7.57
C SER A 55 -3.78 2.72 -7.01
N LEU A 56 -4.80 3.36 -6.45
CA LEU A 56 -6.02 2.67 -6.02
C LEU A 56 -6.82 2.09 -7.20
N ASP A 57 -6.61 2.56 -8.43
CA ASP A 57 -7.25 1.98 -9.62
C ASP A 57 -6.79 0.52 -9.86
N SER A 58 -5.60 0.18 -9.37
CA SER A 58 -5.04 -1.18 -9.45
C SER A 58 -5.56 -2.11 -8.35
N MET A 59 -6.36 -1.58 -7.41
CA MET A 59 -6.91 -2.37 -6.33
C MET A 59 -7.82 -3.46 -6.87
N ARG A 60 -7.65 -4.67 -6.35
CA ARG A 60 -8.48 -5.82 -6.65
C ARG A 60 -8.81 -6.46 -5.33
N ASP A 61 -10.11 -6.64 -5.10
CA ASP A 61 -10.64 -7.28 -3.90
C ASP A 61 -9.94 -6.71 -2.65
N GLY A 62 -10.10 -5.42 -2.39
CA GLY A 62 -9.58 -4.72 -1.20
C GLY A 62 -8.07 -4.82 -0.94
N VAL A 63 -7.28 -5.18 -1.95
CA VAL A 63 -5.83 -5.35 -1.85
C VAL A 63 -5.15 -4.62 -3.01
N VAL A 64 -3.97 -4.05 -2.74
CA VAL A 64 -3.10 -3.47 -3.77
C VAL A 64 -1.75 -4.14 -3.75
N MET A 65 -1.18 -4.36 -4.94
CA MET A 65 0.18 -4.87 -5.10
C MET A 65 1.08 -3.76 -5.62
N CYS A 66 2.20 -3.54 -4.94
CA CYS A 66 3.21 -2.62 -5.41
C CYS A 66 3.86 -3.16 -6.68
N GLN A 67 3.71 -2.47 -7.80
CA GLN A 67 4.36 -2.86 -9.06
C GLN A 67 5.89 -2.82 -8.98
N LEU A 68 6.45 -2.07 -8.02
CA LEU A 68 7.89 -1.92 -7.87
C LEU A 68 8.53 -3.01 -7.00
N CYS A 69 7.97 -3.33 -5.84
CA CYS A 69 8.56 -4.30 -4.92
C CYS A 69 7.70 -5.55 -4.67
N GLY A 70 6.55 -5.67 -5.33
CA GLY A 70 5.61 -6.78 -5.16
C GLY A 70 4.88 -6.80 -3.81
N PHE A 71 5.15 -5.83 -2.92
CA PHE A 71 4.54 -5.79 -1.59
C PHE A 71 3.03 -5.64 -1.71
N CYS A 72 2.33 -6.54 -1.03
CA CYS A 72 0.88 -6.64 -1.01
C CYS A 72 0.37 -5.90 0.24
N THR A 73 -0.36 -4.80 0.03
CA THR A 73 -0.99 -4.03 1.11
C THR A 73 -2.47 -4.35 1.13
N VAL A 74 -2.96 -4.84 2.27
CA VAL A 74 -4.37 -5.14 2.51
C VAL A 74 -5.07 -3.85 2.96
N LEU A 75 -5.93 -3.30 2.11
CA LEU A 75 -6.66 -2.06 2.40
C LEU A 75 -7.99 -2.31 3.09
N ASP A 76 -8.55 -3.49 2.87
CA ASP A 76 -9.77 -3.96 3.49
C ASP A 76 -9.60 -4.11 5.02
N VAL A 77 -10.45 -3.39 5.75
CA VAL A 77 -10.41 -3.29 7.21
C VAL A 77 -10.84 -4.61 7.86
N ASP A 78 -11.87 -5.26 7.32
CA ASP A 78 -12.39 -6.51 7.88
C ASP A 78 -11.39 -7.65 7.63
N LEU A 79 -10.80 -7.68 6.44
CA LEU A 79 -9.75 -8.63 6.11
C LEU A 79 -8.49 -8.43 6.96
N ARG A 80 -8.07 -7.18 7.21
CA ARG A 80 -6.97 -6.90 8.16
C ARG A 80 -7.29 -7.39 9.56
N ALA A 81 -8.51 -7.16 10.05
CA ALA A 81 -8.94 -7.63 11.36
C ALA A 81 -8.93 -9.17 11.44
N PHE A 82 -9.40 -9.86 10.40
CA PHE A 82 -9.35 -11.32 10.29
C PHE A 82 -7.91 -11.86 10.31
N LEU A 83 -7.01 -11.20 9.58
CA LEU A 83 -5.59 -11.59 9.48
C LEU A 83 -4.75 -11.19 10.70
N PHE A 84 -5.35 -10.57 11.72
CA PHE A 84 -4.65 -9.95 12.84
C PHE A 84 -3.53 -8.99 12.37
N SER A 85 -3.76 -8.33 11.24
CA SER A 85 -2.82 -7.40 10.64
C SER A 85 -2.88 -6.06 11.40
N PRO A 86 -1.73 -5.44 11.71
CA PRO A 86 -1.74 -4.13 12.34
C PRO A 86 -2.41 -3.07 11.44
N PRO A 87 -2.89 -1.96 12.02
CA PRO A 87 -3.35 -0.82 11.23
C PRO A 87 -2.27 -0.34 10.26
N LEU A 88 -2.68 0.18 9.11
CA LEU A 88 -1.70 0.66 8.13
C LEU A 88 -0.97 1.86 8.74
N PRO A 89 0.38 1.87 8.70
CA PRO A 89 1.16 2.80 9.51
C PRO A 89 0.96 4.27 9.05
N PHE A 90 0.47 4.46 7.82
CA PHE A 90 0.18 5.77 7.24
C PHE A 90 -1.24 6.28 7.52
N GLU A 91 -2.20 5.43 7.90
CA GLU A 91 -3.62 5.80 8.00
C GLU A 91 -3.83 6.86 9.08
N ALA A 92 -3.20 6.71 10.24
CA ALA A 92 -3.27 7.68 11.32
C ALA A 92 -2.66 9.04 10.92
N ALA A 93 -1.51 9.02 10.24
CA ALA A 93 -0.85 10.24 9.79
C ALA A 93 -1.70 11.00 8.76
N MET A 94 -2.29 10.28 7.78
CA MET A 94 -3.18 10.88 6.80
C MET A 94 -4.48 11.39 7.42
N ARG A 95 -5.07 10.66 8.38
CA ARG A 95 -6.25 11.12 9.12
C ARG A 95 -5.98 12.43 9.86
N ASN A 96 -4.85 12.53 10.55
CA ASN A 96 -4.47 13.73 11.29
C ASN A 96 -4.29 14.92 10.35
N GLU A 97 -3.63 14.73 9.20
CA GLU A 97 -3.47 15.79 8.21
C GLU A 97 -4.82 16.23 7.62
N VAL A 98 -5.67 15.31 7.21
CA VAL A 98 -7.00 15.65 6.68
C VAL A 98 -7.83 16.41 7.70
N SER A 99 -7.77 16.01 8.98
CA SER A 99 -8.48 16.69 10.07
C SER A 99 -7.94 18.10 10.27
N ALA A 100 -6.61 18.27 10.36
CA ALA A 100 -5.98 19.57 10.53
C ALA A 100 -6.28 20.54 9.37
N VAL A 101 -6.23 20.04 8.12
CA VAL A 101 -6.60 20.83 6.93
C VAL A 101 -8.08 21.21 6.94
N HIS A 102 -8.95 20.33 7.46
CA HIS A 102 -10.37 20.63 7.59
C HIS A 102 -10.63 21.71 8.65
N ASP A 103 -10.03 21.58 9.83
CA ASP A 103 -10.17 22.53 10.94
C ASP A 103 -9.66 23.92 10.52
N GLN A 104 -8.52 24.00 9.85
CA GLN A 104 -7.99 25.27 9.33
C GLN A 104 -8.96 25.94 8.33
N ARG A 105 -9.59 25.16 7.44
CA ARG A 105 -10.58 25.68 6.49
C ARG A 105 -11.84 26.18 7.19
N GLN A 106 -12.28 25.49 8.24
CA GLN A 106 -13.42 25.95 9.05
C GLN A 106 -13.09 27.27 9.75
N HIS A 107 -11.91 27.38 10.37
CA HIS A 107 -11.47 28.62 11.02
C HIS A 107 -11.33 29.78 10.03
N ALA A 108 -10.75 29.56 8.85
CA ALA A 108 -10.65 30.60 7.81
C ALA A 108 -12.04 31.05 7.30
N SER A 109 -12.97 30.12 7.17
CA SER A 109 -14.35 30.43 6.74
C SER A 109 -15.11 31.22 7.81
N GLN A 110 -14.89 30.91 9.10
CA GLN A 110 -15.47 31.66 10.22
C GLN A 110 -14.84 33.05 10.37
N ALA A 111 -13.52 33.17 10.21
CA ALA A 111 -12.82 34.46 10.25
C ALA A 111 -13.27 35.38 9.11
N SER A 112 -13.51 34.83 7.91
CA SER A 112 -14.00 35.62 6.76
C SER A 112 -15.44 36.10 6.94
N ALA A 113 -16.27 35.33 7.65
CA ALA A 113 -17.66 35.70 7.94
C ALA A 113 -17.80 36.83 8.99
N ILE A 114 -16.80 37.01 9.85
CA ILE A 114 -16.80 38.06 10.90
C ILE A 114 -16.36 39.43 10.33
N VAL A 115 -15.69 39.46 9.17
CA VAL A 115 -15.17 40.69 8.54
C VAL A 115 -16.20 41.37 7.62
N GLU A 116 -17.31 40.71 7.27
CA GLU A 116 -18.37 41.32 6.44
C GLU A 116 -19.41 42.17 7.23
N GLU A 117 -19.27 42.32 8.56
CA GLU A 117 -20.20 43.12 9.40
C GLU A 117 -19.61 44.44 9.94
N GLU A 118 -18.43 44.90 9.49
CA GLU A 118 -17.89 46.21 9.91
C GLU A 118 -18.13 47.32 8.86
N PRO A 119 -18.82 48.44 9.21
CA PRO A 119 -19.06 49.53 8.27
C PRO A 119 -17.82 50.43 8.14
N LEU A 120 -17.36 50.57 6.88
CA LEU A 120 -16.66 51.70 6.27
C LEU A 120 -16.02 52.74 7.23
N GLN A 121 -14.70 52.64 7.39
CA GLN A 121 -13.85 53.83 7.49
C GLN A 121 -12.75 53.78 6.42
N PRO A 122 -12.52 54.87 5.66
CA PRO A 122 -11.42 54.96 4.72
C PRO A 122 -10.14 55.41 5.43
N ASP A 123 -9.03 55.17 4.75
CA ASP A 123 -7.68 55.66 5.05
C ASP A 123 -6.91 54.94 6.15
N SER A 124 -6.23 53.86 5.75
CA SER A 124 -4.80 53.71 6.03
C SER A 124 -4.15 52.68 5.11
N LYS A 125 -3.16 53.17 4.37
CA LYS A 125 -2.02 52.49 3.72
C LYS A 125 -2.15 50.96 3.60
N ARG A 126 -2.38 50.55 2.35
CA ARG A 126 -2.24 49.20 1.79
C ARG A 126 -0.84 48.63 2.08
N GLN A 127 -0.60 48.17 3.30
CA GLN A 127 0.49 47.30 3.65
C GLN A 127 0.22 45.99 2.89
N LYS A 128 1.10 45.69 1.94
CA LYS A 128 1.09 44.44 1.18
C LYS A 128 1.38 43.32 2.19
N VAL A 129 0.34 42.82 2.85
CA VAL A 129 0.40 41.55 3.57
C VAL A 129 0.76 40.53 2.51
N ILE A 130 1.96 39.98 2.69
CA ILE A 130 2.46 38.87 1.90
C ILE A 130 1.53 37.71 2.27
N ASP A 131 0.53 37.47 1.43
CA ASP A 131 -0.32 36.26 1.38
C ASP A 131 0.57 35.04 1.04
N ASP A 132 1.46 34.66 1.95
CA ASP A 132 2.35 33.51 1.77
C ASP A 132 2.25 32.47 2.89
N ASP A 133 1.32 32.65 3.85
CA ASP A 133 0.92 31.57 4.78
C ASP A 133 -0.21 30.72 4.18
N SER A 134 0.03 30.27 2.96
CA SER A 134 -0.86 29.41 2.21
C SER A 134 -1.17 28.11 2.99
N PRO A 135 -2.38 27.52 2.85
CA PRO A 135 -2.77 26.21 3.41
C PRO A 135 -1.88 25.03 2.97
N ARG A 136 -0.83 25.28 2.18
CA ARG A 136 0.20 24.33 1.75
C ARG A 136 1.13 23.88 2.88
N SER A 137 1.25 24.65 3.97
CA SER A 137 2.18 24.32 5.08
C SER A 137 1.86 22.97 5.76
N LEU A 138 0.59 22.56 5.76
CA LEU A 138 0.14 21.29 6.34
C LEU A 138 0.08 20.14 5.31
N GLU A 139 0.18 20.41 4.01
CA GLU A 139 0.07 19.38 2.97
C GLU A 139 1.36 18.54 2.91
N GLY A 140 1.24 17.23 3.08
CA GLY A 140 2.36 16.30 2.98
C GLY A 140 3.15 16.08 4.28
N VAL A 141 2.69 16.57 5.43
CA VAL A 141 3.28 16.28 6.74
C VAL A 141 3.26 14.78 7.03
N TRP A 142 2.21 14.08 6.57
CA TRP A 142 2.12 12.62 6.67
C TRP A 142 3.29 11.88 5.99
N THR A 143 3.94 12.50 5.01
CA THR A 143 5.07 11.89 4.31
C THR A 143 6.38 11.88 5.12
N SER A 144 6.45 12.76 6.11
CA SER A 144 7.58 12.85 7.04
C SER A 144 7.38 11.99 8.29
N ALA A 145 6.17 11.47 8.51
CA ALA A 145 5.94 10.45 9.52
C ALA A 145 6.89 9.30 9.20
N ARG A 146 7.92 9.15 10.02
CA ARG A 146 8.80 7.98 9.97
C ARG A 146 7.91 6.81 10.35
N LEU A 147 7.30 6.20 9.35
CA LEU A 147 6.72 4.88 9.49
C LEU A 147 7.86 4.06 10.08
N PRO A 148 7.72 3.49 11.30
CA PRO A 148 8.64 2.46 11.70
C PRO A 148 8.64 1.51 10.52
N LEU A 149 9.81 1.31 9.90
CA LEU A 149 9.95 0.25 8.93
C LEU A 149 9.44 -0.95 9.71
N THR A 150 8.25 -1.46 9.38
CA THR A 150 7.75 -2.71 9.97
C THR A 150 8.93 -3.64 9.88
N GLU A 151 9.47 -4.02 11.03
CA GLU A 151 10.71 -4.77 11.17
C GLU A 151 10.76 -5.75 10.02
N LYS A 152 11.74 -5.58 9.13
CA LYS A 152 11.84 -6.26 7.82
C LYS A 152 11.02 -7.53 7.83
N ALA A 153 9.88 -7.55 7.11
CA ALA A 153 9.00 -8.71 7.03
C ALA A 153 9.86 -9.98 7.06
N LEU A 154 9.68 -10.82 8.09
CA LEU A 154 10.66 -11.85 8.43
C LEU A 154 11.02 -12.60 7.15
N PRO A 155 12.30 -12.57 6.73
CA PRO A 155 12.68 -13.14 5.45
C PRO A 155 12.32 -14.62 5.45
N PHE A 156 11.83 -15.13 4.31
CA PHE A 156 11.63 -16.55 4.14
C PHE A 156 12.98 -17.27 4.36
N THR A 157 12.99 -18.18 5.33
CA THR A 157 14.17 -18.92 5.79
C THR A 157 14.04 -20.41 5.49
N SER A 158 15.11 -21.18 5.67
CA SER A 158 15.05 -22.64 5.61
C SER A 158 14.04 -23.24 6.61
N SER A 159 13.84 -22.62 7.79
CA SER A 159 12.80 -23.05 8.74
C SER A 159 11.38 -22.83 8.21
N SER A 160 11.19 -21.89 7.28
CA SER A 160 9.90 -21.65 6.64
C SER A 160 9.53 -22.77 5.65
N LEU A 161 10.51 -23.53 5.12
CA LEU A 161 10.27 -24.68 4.23
C LEU A 161 9.47 -25.79 4.93
N GLY A 162 9.74 -26.04 6.22
CA GLY A 162 9.00 -27.04 7.00
C GLY A 162 7.50 -26.75 7.13
N MET A 163 7.13 -25.48 7.01
CA MET A 163 5.73 -25.04 7.09
C MET A 163 5.01 -25.12 5.74
N LEU A 164 5.69 -25.37 4.61
CA LEU A 164 5.03 -25.50 3.31
C LEU A 164 4.03 -26.66 3.26
N LYS A 165 4.18 -27.65 4.15
CA LYS A 165 3.18 -28.71 4.37
C LYS A 165 1.82 -28.17 4.79
N LEU A 166 1.77 -27.00 5.44
CA LEU A 166 0.52 -26.33 5.78
C LEU A 166 -0.24 -25.89 4.53
N LEU A 167 0.43 -25.69 3.39
CA LEU A 167 -0.22 -25.30 2.13
C LEU A 167 -0.96 -26.45 1.46
N GLN A 168 -0.75 -27.70 1.92
CA GLN A 168 -1.44 -28.86 1.39
C GLN A 168 -2.96 -28.69 1.56
N GLY A 169 -3.68 -29.03 0.50
CA GLY A 169 -5.14 -28.92 0.46
C GLY A 169 -5.73 -29.62 -0.76
N PRO A 170 -7.06 -29.59 -0.92
CA PRO A 170 -7.74 -30.24 -2.05
C PRO A 170 -7.29 -29.66 -3.41
N ASN A 171 -6.85 -28.40 -3.43
CA ASN A 171 -6.43 -27.68 -4.63
C ASN A 171 -4.90 -27.52 -4.75
N PHE A 172 -4.12 -28.08 -3.81
CA PHE A 172 -2.66 -27.97 -3.82
C PHE A 172 -2.05 -29.29 -3.33
N ALA A 173 -1.69 -30.13 -4.29
CA ALA A 173 -1.31 -31.52 -4.05
C ALA A 173 0.12 -31.65 -3.49
N GLN A 174 0.43 -32.78 -2.85
CA GLN A 174 1.74 -33.00 -2.21
C GLN A 174 2.92 -32.82 -3.19
N HIS A 175 2.79 -33.33 -4.42
CA HIS A 175 3.85 -33.20 -5.43
C HIS A 175 4.11 -31.74 -5.84
N GLU A 176 3.10 -30.87 -5.77
CA GLU A 176 3.27 -29.42 -6.03
C GLU A 176 3.97 -28.74 -4.85
N VAL A 177 3.65 -29.15 -3.63
CA VAL A 177 4.36 -28.70 -2.41
C VAL A 177 5.83 -29.13 -2.45
N ASP A 178 6.13 -30.35 -2.87
CA ASP A 178 7.50 -30.85 -2.98
C ASP A 178 8.29 -30.07 -4.05
N ALA A 179 7.71 -29.90 -5.25
CA ALA A 179 8.33 -29.11 -6.31
C ALA A 179 8.53 -27.63 -5.91
N LEU A 180 7.58 -27.04 -5.18
CA LEU A 180 7.69 -25.70 -4.63
C LEU A 180 8.82 -25.62 -3.59
N SER A 181 8.91 -26.62 -2.71
CA SER A 181 9.93 -26.71 -1.67
C SER A 181 11.32 -26.79 -2.28
N ASP A 182 11.52 -27.63 -3.30
CA ASP A 182 12.78 -27.74 -4.03
C ASP A 182 13.14 -26.44 -4.72
N THR A 183 12.17 -25.79 -5.38
CA THR A 183 12.39 -24.50 -6.05
C THR A 183 12.76 -23.41 -5.04
N LEU A 184 12.12 -23.36 -3.88
CA LEU A 184 12.42 -22.39 -2.82
C LEU A 184 13.76 -22.68 -2.13
N LEU A 185 14.15 -23.95 -2.00
CA LEU A 185 15.46 -24.32 -1.51
C LEU A 185 16.57 -23.85 -2.46
N GLN A 186 16.37 -24.08 -3.77
CA GLN A 186 17.26 -23.54 -4.81
C GLN A 186 17.30 -22.01 -4.78
N PHE A 187 16.16 -21.35 -4.56
CA PHE A 187 16.11 -19.89 -4.39
C PHE A 187 16.99 -19.43 -3.23
N LEU A 188 16.92 -20.08 -2.07
CA LEU A 188 17.77 -19.72 -0.92
C LEU A 188 19.26 -19.84 -1.26
N HIS A 189 19.64 -20.81 -2.10
CA HIS A 189 21.00 -20.97 -2.59
C HIS A 189 21.36 -19.89 -3.63
N HIS A 190 20.50 -19.61 -4.60
CA HIS A 190 20.76 -18.64 -5.67
C HIS A 190 20.53 -17.18 -5.28
N ARG A 191 19.96 -16.92 -4.10
CA ARG A 191 19.63 -15.57 -3.62
C ARG A 191 20.82 -14.62 -3.72
N HIS A 192 22.00 -15.04 -3.26
CA HIS A 192 23.20 -14.20 -3.29
C HIS A 192 23.69 -13.92 -4.72
N ILE A 193 23.53 -14.88 -5.64
CA ILE A 193 23.87 -14.74 -7.05
C ILE A 193 22.94 -13.71 -7.72
N LEU A 194 21.64 -13.83 -7.47
CA LEU A 194 20.63 -12.91 -8.00
C LEU A 194 20.88 -11.47 -7.52
N VAL A 195 21.14 -11.28 -6.22
CA VAL A 195 21.49 -9.97 -5.66
C VAL A 195 22.75 -9.41 -6.31
N LYS A 196 23.81 -10.21 -6.45
CA LYS A 196 25.06 -9.79 -7.09
C LYS A 196 24.84 -9.37 -8.54
N LEU A 197 24.13 -10.18 -9.33
CA LEU A 197 23.81 -9.87 -10.73
C LEU A 197 22.98 -8.58 -10.85
N GLN A 198 22.06 -8.36 -9.92
CA GLN A 198 21.23 -7.16 -9.87
C GLN A 198 22.04 -5.90 -9.53
N ASP A 199 22.97 -5.98 -8.57
CA ASP A 199 23.86 -4.87 -8.24
C ASP A 199 24.82 -4.56 -9.41
N GLU A 200 25.43 -5.58 -10.03
CA GLU A 200 26.29 -5.41 -11.21
C GLU A 200 25.55 -4.79 -12.40
N LEU A 201 24.30 -5.22 -12.64
CA LEU A 201 23.43 -4.62 -13.65
C LEU A 201 23.17 -3.15 -13.36
N HIS A 202 22.90 -2.82 -12.10
CA HIS A 202 22.62 -1.45 -11.71
C HIS A 202 23.83 -0.54 -11.95
N ASP A 203 25.01 -0.96 -11.50
CA ASP A 203 26.25 -0.19 -11.68
C ASP A 203 26.57 0.02 -13.16
N LEU A 204 26.40 -1.02 -13.98
CA LEU A 204 26.65 -0.94 -15.41
C LEU A 204 25.62 -0.06 -16.14
N GLU A 205 24.36 -0.08 -15.73
CA GLU A 205 23.32 0.83 -16.25
C GLU A 205 23.59 2.30 -15.88
N GLN A 206 24.14 2.56 -14.70
CA GLN A 206 24.57 3.91 -14.32
C GLN A 206 25.77 4.37 -15.16
N LEU A 207 26.75 3.49 -15.35
CA LEU A 207 27.93 3.77 -16.16
C LEU A 207 27.56 4.03 -17.62
N HIS A 208 26.69 3.21 -18.20
CA HIS A 208 26.21 3.38 -19.57
C HIS A 208 25.46 4.71 -19.75
N ARG A 209 24.64 5.12 -18.76
CA ARG A 209 24.00 6.43 -18.76
C ARG A 209 25.02 7.57 -18.75
N HIS A 210 26.03 7.48 -17.88
CA HIS A 210 27.09 8.49 -17.79
C HIS A 210 27.87 8.63 -19.11
N PHE A 211 28.23 7.52 -19.75
CA PHE A 211 28.91 7.54 -21.05
C PHE A 211 28.01 8.07 -22.18
N SER A 212 26.73 7.71 -22.18
CA SER A 212 25.76 8.18 -23.17
C SER A 212 25.56 9.69 -23.12
N LEU A 213 25.60 10.30 -21.93
CA LEU A 213 25.54 11.76 -21.78
C LEU A 213 26.84 12.46 -22.19
N ARG A 214 27.97 11.74 -22.19
CA ARG A 214 29.31 12.26 -22.51
C ARG A 214 29.83 11.80 -23.88
N GLN A 215 28.94 11.51 -24.83
CA GLN A 215 29.28 10.99 -26.17
C GLN A 215 30.34 11.81 -26.93
N LYS A 216 30.47 13.12 -26.67
CA LYS A 216 31.53 13.96 -27.30
C LYS A 216 32.95 13.61 -26.84
N THR A 217 33.09 12.93 -25.71
CA THR A 217 34.37 12.63 -25.04
C THR A 217 34.66 11.14 -24.87
N VAL A 218 33.64 10.30 -25.01
CA VAL A 218 33.73 8.84 -24.85
C VAL A 218 33.50 8.19 -26.20
N SER A 219 34.38 7.26 -26.57
CA SER A 219 34.26 6.52 -27.84
C SER A 219 32.92 5.79 -27.92
N ALA A 220 32.27 5.87 -29.08
CA ALA A 220 31.02 5.16 -29.37
C ALA A 220 31.13 3.65 -29.12
N PHE A 221 32.32 3.07 -29.33
CA PHE A 221 32.61 1.67 -29.05
C PHE A 221 32.41 1.31 -27.56
N VAL A 222 32.80 2.19 -26.64
CA VAL A 222 32.63 1.96 -25.18
C VAL A 222 31.14 1.97 -24.80
N VAL A 223 30.37 2.88 -25.39
CA VAL A 223 28.91 2.95 -25.21
C VAL A 223 28.25 1.66 -25.72
N GLU A 224 28.68 1.15 -26.87
CA GLU A 224 28.17 -0.09 -27.44
C GLU A 224 28.55 -1.33 -26.63
N CYS A 225 29.81 -1.45 -26.20
CA CYS A 225 30.28 -2.55 -25.36
C CYS A 225 29.53 -2.60 -24.02
N THR A 226 29.33 -1.45 -23.37
CA THR A 226 28.55 -1.38 -22.12
C THR A 226 27.10 -1.79 -22.34
N ALA A 227 26.46 -1.34 -23.43
CA ALA A 227 25.10 -1.77 -23.78
C ALA A 227 25.00 -3.29 -24.04
N LEU A 228 25.99 -3.88 -24.72
CA LEU A 228 26.04 -5.32 -24.94
C LEU A 228 26.19 -6.10 -23.62
N GLN A 229 27.05 -5.62 -22.72
CA GLN A 229 27.26 -6.27 -21.43
C GLN A 229 26.01 -6.19 -20.54
N ILE A 230 25.28 -5.06 -20.55
CA ILE A 230 23.97 -4.94 -19.88
C ILE A 230 23.01 -6.02 -20.41
N ARG A 231 22.92 -6.19 -21.74
CA ARG A 231 22.04 -7.20 -22.34
C ARG A 231 22.39 -8.62 -21.89
N ARG A 232 23.69 -8.97 -21.83
CA ARG A 232 24.16 -10.28 -21.39
C ARG A 232 23.88 -10.56 -19.91
N LEU A 233 24.15 -9.58 -19.05
CA LEU A 233 23.87 -9.71 -17.63
C LEU A 233 22.36 -9.81 -17.36
N ARG A 234 21.53 -9.05 -18.09
CA ARG A 234 20.06 -9.13 -17.97
C ARG A 234 19.55 -10.51 -18.38
N ALA A 235 20.00 -11.02 -19.53
CA ALA A 235 19.63 -12.37 -19.96
C ALA A 235 20.04 -13.46 -18.96
N THR A 236 21.20 -13.28 -18.30
CA THR A 236 21.67 -14.19 -17.25
C THR A 236 20.80 -14.09 -16.00
N PHE A 237 20.50 -12.87 -15.54
CA PHE A 237 19.61 -12.63 -14.42
C PHE A 237 18.23 -13.23 -14.68
N ASP A 238 17.61 -12.92 -15.82
CA ASP A 238 16.29 -13.40 -16.20
C ASP A 238 16.24 -14.93 -16.24
N ARG A 239 17.26 -15.58 -16.79
CA ARG A 239 17.37 -17.04 -16.81
C ARG A 239 17.38 -17.65 -15.41
N VAL A 240 18.12 -17.06 -14.46
CA VAL A 240 18.18 -17.54 -13.08
C VAL A 240 16.91 -17.19 -12.30
N ALA A 241 16.30 -16.02 -12.55
CA ALA A 241 15.15 -15.50 -11.83
C ALA A 241 13.80 -16.13 -12.26
N THR A 242 13.66 -16.52 -13.54
CA THR A 242 12.42 -17.05 -14.13
C THR A 242 11.69 -18.12 -13.30
N PRO A 243 12.35 -19.20 -12.82
CA PRO A 243 11.65 -20.22 -12.02
C PRO A 243 11.06 -19.63 -10.74
N TYR A 244 11.74 -18.65 -10.14
CA TYR A 244 11.29 -18.00 -8.91
C TYR A 244 10.17 -16.99 -9.15
N CYS A 245 10.22 -16.26 -10.27
CA CYS A 245 9.10 -15.41 -10.70
C CYS A 245 7.81 -16.24 -10.91
N ARG A 246 7.92 -17.49 -11.38
CA ARG A 246 6.78 -18.41 -11.47
C ARG A 246 6.21 -18.75 -10.08
N VAL A 247 7.08 -18.98 -9.09
CA VAL A 247 6.65 -19.18 -7.69
C VAL A 247 5.91 -17.96 -7.15
N VAL A 248 6.37 -16.74 -7.44
CA VAL A 248 5.63 -15.51 -7.07
C VAL A 248 4.25 -15.49 -7.72
N GLY A 249 4.13 -15.90 -8.99
CA GLY A 249 2.84 -16.02 -9.68
C GLY A 249 1.89 -16.99 -9.00
N ILE A 250 2.37 -18.20 -8.67
CA ILE A 250 1.61 -19.24 -7.94
C ILE A 250 1.18 -18.71 -6.56
N ALA A 251 2.11 -18.14 -5.80
CA ALA A 251 1.83 -17.59 -4.49
C ALA A 251 0.79 -16.46 -4.55
N THR A 252 0.90 -15.58 -5.55
CA THR A 252 -0.06 -14.49 -5.76
C THR A 252 -1.45 -15.03 -6.10
N HIS A 253 -1.54 -16.09 -6.91
CA HIS A 253 -2.80 -16.73 -7.25
C HIS A 253 -3.48 -17.31 -6.00
N HIS A 254 -2.77 -18.15 -5.24
CA HIS A 254 -3.33 -18.75 -4.02
C HIS A 254 -3.64 -17.73 -2.93
N LEU A 255 -2.83 -16.67 -2.80
CA LEU A 255 -3.17 -15.56 -1.91
C LEU A 255 -4.53 -14.97 -2.26
N ARG A 256 -4.83 -14.74 -3.54
CA ARG A 256 -6.15 -14.21 -3.92
C ARG A 256 -7.29 -15.15 -3.54
N GLU A 257 -7.11 -16.45 -3.73
CA GLU A 257 -8.11 -17.45 -3.36
C GLU A 257 -8.35 -17.48 -1.84
N LEU A 258 -7.27 -17.55 -1.05
CA LEU A 258 -7.35 -17.59 0.42
C LEU A 258 -7.89 -16.29 1.00
N LEU A 259 -7.56 -15.13 0.40
CA LEU A 259 -8.11 -13.85 0.82
C LEU A 259 -9.61 -13.72 0.48
N ARG A 260 -10.07 -14.33 -0.62
CA ARG A 260 -11.49 -14.44 -0.93
C ARG A 260 -12.21 -15.32 0.09
N GLU A 261 -11.65 -16.48 0.42
CA GLU A 261 -12.19 -17.38 1.47
C GLU A 261 -12.26 -16.68 2.83
N ALA A 262 -11.19 -15.99 3.23
CA ALA A 262 -11.14 -15.22 4.47
C ALA A 262 -12.24 -14.14 4.55
N ARG A 263 -12.57 -13.51 3.42
CA ARG A 263 -13.69 -12.56 3.34
C ARG A 263 -15.04 -13.21 3.49
N GLU A 264 -15.27 -14.32 2.80
CA GLU A 264 -16.54 -15.05 2.90
C GLU A 264 -16.84 -15.43 4.35
N ILE A 265 -15.80 -15.88 5.08
CA ILE A 265 -15.88 -16.17 6.52
C ILE A 265 -16.13 -14.88 7.33
N GLY A 266 -15.35 -13.83 7.07
CA GLY A 266 -15.50 -12.55 7.76
C GLY A 266 -16.89 -11.91 7.58
N HIS A 267 -17.46 -11.98 6.38
CA HIS A 267 -18.81 -11.49 6.10
C HIS A 267 -19.89 -12.33 6.77
N ALA A 268 -19.77 -13.66 6.72
CA ALA A 268 -20.71 -14.56 7.41
C ALA A 268 -20.77 -14.31 8.92
N ALA A 269 -19.64 -13.97 9.55
CA ALA A 269 -19.55 -13.65 10.98
C ALA A 269 -20.17 -12.28 11.36
N VAL A 270 -20.27 -11.34 10.41
CA VAL A 270 -20.90 -10.03 10.62
C VAL A 270 -22.42 -10.12 10.41
N ASP A 271 -22.87 -10.88 9.42
CA ASP A 271 -24.31 -11.03 9.13
C ASP A 271 -25.03 -11.83 10.22
N THR A 272 -24.37 -12.82 10.85
CA THR A 272 -24.93 -13.54 12.02
C THR A 272 -25.03 -12.71 13.29
N LYS A 273 -24.34 -11.56 13.39
CA LYS A 273 -24.52 -10.60 14.49
C LYS A 273 -25.62 -9.58 14.21
N THR A 274 -26.22 -9.60 13.02
CA THR A 274 -27.23 -8.61 12.58
C THR A 274 -28.61 -9.21 12.40
N THR A 275 -28.89 -10.39 12.97
CA THR A 275 -30.25 -10.92 13.11
C THR A 275 -30.88 -10.36 14.39
N PRO A 276 -31.84 -9.41 14.32
CA PRO A 276 -32.72 -9.16 15.44
C PRO A 276 -33.62 -10.37 15.57
N SER A 277 -33.52 -11.09 16.69
CA SER A 277 -34.55 -12.02 17.11
C SER A 277 -35.83 -11.22 17.37
N THR A 278 -36.70 -11.18 16.37
CA THR A 278 -38.11 -10.79 16.51
C THR A 278 -38.83 -11.80 17.39
N SER A 279 -39.24 -11.35 18.58
CA SER A 279 -40.52 -11.70 19.17
C SER A 279 -41.06 -10.47 19.90
N ASP A 280 -42.09 -9.87 19.30
CA ASP A 280 -43.22 -9.14 19.88
C ASP A 280 -43.02 -8.18 21.06
N ALA A 281 -43.25 -6.89 20.80
CA ALA A 281 -44.30 -6.12 21.47
C ALA A 281 -44.52 -4.76 20.78
N MET A 282 -45.79 -4.44 20.53
CA MET A 282 -46.28 -3.16 20.04
C MET A 282 -45.90 -2.01 20.98
N THR A 283 -45.48 -0.87 20.43
CA THR A 283 -46.17 0.43 20.65
C THR A 283 -45.59 1.52 19.75
N SER A 284 -46.53 2.28 19.19
CA SER A 284 -46.36 3.48 18.37
C SER A 284 -45.66 4.62 19.12
N THR A 285 -44.74 5.34 18.46
CA THR A 285 -44.78 6.82 18.35
C THR A 285 -43.63 7.39 17.48
N SER A 286 -43.97 8.42 16.70
CA SER A 286 -43.09 9.49 16.18
C SER A 286 -42.07 9.17 15.07
N LEU A 287 -42.58 9.12 13.83
CA LEU A 287 -41.83 9.36 12.58
C LEU A 287 -41.63 10.89 12.36
N ARG A 288 -40.51 11.48 12.80
CA ARG A 288 -39.94 12.71 12.16
C ARG A 288 -38.56 13.21 12.63
N SER A 289 -37.86 12.57 13.58
CA SER A 289 -36.58 13.10 14.10
C SER A 289 -35.41 12.11 14.05
N ARG A 290 -35.24 11.36 12.94
CA ARG A 290 -34.21 10.31 12.85
C ARG A 290 -33.30 10.38 11.61
N ARG A 291 -33.20 11.55 10.96
CA ARG A 291 -32.41 11.72 9.72
C ARG A 291 -31.06 12.43 9.89
N ARG A 292 -30.68 12.87 11.10
CA ARG A 292 -29.39 13.56 11.35
C ARG A 292 -28.40 12.87 12.30
N LYS A 293 -28.77 11.77 12.99
CA LYS A 293 -27.84 11.05 13.89
C LYS A 293 -27.13 9.84 13.28
N ASN A 294 -27.65 9.26 12.19
CA ASN A 294 -27.08 8.03 11.62
C ASN A 294 -25.81 8.23 10.77
N PHE A 295 -25.35 9.48 10.56
CA PHE A 295 -24.12 9.74 9.79
C PHE A 295 -22.87 9.81 10.69
N GLN A 296 -23.00 10.28 11.93
CA GLN A 296 -21.89 10.31 12.90
C GLN A 296 -21.66 8.95 13.57
N GLU A 297 -22.71 8.16 13.78
CA GLU A 297 -22.60 6.88 14.50
C GLU A 297 -21.90 5.78 13.67
N ARG A 298 -21.86 5.92 12.33
CA ARG A 298 -21.08 5.05 11.43
C ARG A 298 -19.60 5.43 11.33
N GLN A 299 -19.21 6.66 11.66
CA GLN A 299 -17.80 7.09 11.66
C GLN A 299 -17.08 6.71 12.96
N GLY A 300 -17.81 6.57 14.08
CA GLY A 300 -17.23 6.18 15.37
C GLY A 300 -17.10 4.67 15.61
N THR A 301 -17.91 3.84 14.93
CA THR A 301 -17.98 2.39 15.20
C THR A 301 -16.87 1.58 14.53
N VAL A 302 -16.32 2.04 13.41
CA VAL A 302 -15.25 1.31 12.70
C VAL A 302 -13.89 1.50 13.40
N ALA A 303 -13.62 2.69 13.94
CA ALA A 303 -12.40 2.97 14.70
C ALA A 303 -12.35 2.25 16.07
N ALA A 304 -13.50 2.05 16.72
CA ALA A 304 -13.59 1.31 17.97
C ALA A 304 -13.43 -0.21 17.77
N ALA A 305 -13.88 -0.75 16.63
CA ALA A 305 -13.77 -2.17 16.31
C ALA A 305 -12.30 -2.63 16.11
N LEU A 306 -11.40 -1.72 15.72
CA LEU A 306 -9.97 -2.01 15.54
C LEU A 306 -9.16 -2.05 16.84
N LEU A 307 -9.71 -1.54 17.96
CA LEU A 307 -9.03 -1.45 19.26
C LEU A 307 -9.57 -2.43 20.30
N THR A 308 -10.67 -3.13 20.02
CA THR A 308 -11.14 -4.23 20.86
C THR A 308 -10.66 -5.56 20.28
N PRO A 309 -9.77 -6.31 20.97
CA PRO A 309 -9.45 -7.67 20.55
C PRO A 309 -10.75 -8.48 20.51
N PRO A 310 -10.97 -9.32 19.47
CA PRO A 310 -12.18 -10.13 19.40
C PRO A 310 -12.26 -11.00 20.66
N LYS A 311 -13.29 -10.79 21.48
CA LYS A 311 -13.56 -11.57 22.70
C LYS A 311 -13.84 -13.06 22.44
N ALA A 312 -14.00 -13.45 21.18
CA ALA A 312 -14.15 -14.84 20.77
C ALA A 312 -12.76 -15.42 20.45
N ARG A 313 -12.43 -16.57 21.06
CA ARG A 313 -11.26 -17.36 20.62
C ARG A 313 -11.41 -17.63 19.12
N PRO A 314 -10.40 -17.33 18.30
CA PRO A 314 -10.45 -17.64 16.87
C PRO A 314 -10.63 -19.15 16.69
N HIS A 315 -11.48 -19.54 15.73
CA HIS A 315 -11.69 -20.95 15.44
C HIS A 315 -10.39 -21.56 14.86
N PRO A 316 -10.06 -22.83 15.12
CA PRO A 316 -8.82 -23.44 14.61
C PRO A 316 -8.65 -23.36 13.09
N SER A 317 -9.76 -23.36 12.34
CA SER A 317 -9.77 -23.16 10.88
C SER A 317 -9.28 -21.77 10.47
N ASP A 318 -9.66 -20.74 11.23
CA ASP A 318 -9.33 -19.34 10.93
C ASP A 318 -7.84 -19.08 11.19
N LEU A 319 -7.30 -19.70 12.24
CA LEU A 319 -5.87 -19.69 12.52
C LEU A 319 -5.08 -20.37 11.39
N LEU A 320 -5.53 -21.53 10.92
CA LEU A 320 -4.89 -22.24 9.80
C LEU A 320 -4.93 -21.41 8.51
N LEU A 321 -6.07 -20.77 8.20
CA LEU A 321 -6.22 -19.91 7.04
C LEU A 321 -5.29 -18.71 7.11
N THR A 322 -5.22 -18.04 8.27
CA THR A 322 -4.29 -16.93 8.49
C THR A 322 -2.83 -17.37 8.33
N GLU A 323 -2.42 -18.52 8.90
CA GLU A 323 -1.07 -19.05 8.72
C GLU A 323 -0.73 -19.36 7.25
N LYS A 324 -1.68 -19.94 6.50
CA LYS A 324 -1.54 -20.17 5.05
C LYS A 324 -1.32 -18.86 4.29
N ILE A 325 -2.11 -17.83 4.59
CA ILE A 325 -2.00 -16.50 3.98
C ILE A 325 -0.63 -15.88 4.31
N GLN A 326 -0.23 -15.90 5.58
CA GLN A 326 1.07 -15.37 6.02
C GLN A 326 2.25 -16.12 5.40
N LEU A 327 2.14 -17.43 5.21
CA LEU A 327 3.17 -18.23 4.57
C LEU A 327 3.32 -17.90 3.09
N TRP A 328 2.21 -17.89 2.32
CA TRP A 328 2.26 -17.51 0.92
C TRP A 328 2.74 -16.07 0.72
N TRP A 329 2.36 -15.16 1.61
CA TRP A 329 2.82 -13.78 1.57
C TRP A 329 4.33 -13.67 1.79
N ARG A 330 4.88 -14.38 2.79
CA ARG A 330 6.33 -14.45 3.04
C ARG A 330 7.10 -15.03 1.85
N VAL A 331 6.56 -16.07 1.22
CA VAL A 331 7.13 -16.67 -0.01
C VAL A 331 7.16 -15.64 -1.14
N ALA A 332 6.00 -15.07 -1.49
CA ALA A 332 5.88 -14.10 -2.57
C ALA A 332 6.80 -12.90 -2.36
N HIS A 333 6.78 -12.32 -1.15
CA HIS A 333 7.59 -11.16 -0.81
C HIS A 333 9.10 -11.45 -0.87
N SER A 334 9.54 -12.54 -0.25
CA SER A 334 10.97 -12.87 -0.17
C SER A 334 11.58 -13.15 -1.54
N VAL A 335 10.81 -13.80 -2.42
CA VAL A 335 11.23 -14.07 -3.79
C VAL A 335 11.17 -12.80 -4.65
N ALA A 336 10.06 -12.07 -4.61
CA ALA A 336 9.86 -10.88 -5.43
C ALA A 336 10.88 -9.78 -5.10
N THR A 337 11.24 -9.58 -3.83
CA THR A 337 12.24 -8.57 -3.44
C THR A 337 13.62 -8.80 -4.06
N VAL A 338 13.97 -10.04 -4.38
CA VAL A 338 15.23 -10.40 -5.05
C VAL A 338 15.05 -10.44 -6.57
N CYS A 339 13.92 -10.93 -7.07
CA CYS A 339 13.72 -11.16 -8.50
C CYS A 339 13.15 -9.97 -9.28
N ALA A 340 12.39 -9.07 -8.63
CA ALA A 340 11.77 -7.91 -9.29
C ALA A 340 12.77 -6.77 -9.57
N GLY A 341 14.03 -6.91 -9.13
CA GLY A 341 15.02 -5.84 -9.21
C GLY A 341 14.76 -4.74 -8.19
N ARG A 342 15.72 -3.81 -8.02
CA ARG A 342 15.43 -2.55 -7.32
C ARG A 342 14.51 -1.79 -8.27
N PRO A 343 13.51 -1.06 -7.77
CA PRO A 343 12.70 -0.21 -8.63
C PRO A 343 13.60 0.54 -9.60
N ARG A 344 13.45 0.24 -10.89
CA ARG A 344 14.13 0.98 -11.94
C ARG A 344 13.74 2.43 -11.72
N HIS A 345 14.67 3.26 -11.28
CA HIS A 345 14.58 4.69 -11.52
C HIS A 345 14.67 4.85 -13.04
N SER A 346 13.55 4.60 -13.72
CA SER A 346 13.39 4.69 -15.16
C SER A 346 13.34 6.16 -15.52
N ILE A 347 14.47 6.84 -15.45
CA ILE A 347 14.62 8.15 -16.08
C ILE A 347 14.55 7.89 -17.59
N VAL A 348 13.38 8.13 -18.16
CA VAL A 348 13.18 8.56 -19.54
C VAL A 348 12.18 9.69 -19.49
#